data_AF-A0A6S7DH58-F1
#
_entry.id   AF-A0A6S7DH58-F1
#
_cell.length_a   1.000
_cell.length_b   1.000
_cell.length_c   1.000
_cell.angle_alpha   90.00
_cell.angle_beta   90.00
_cell.angle_gamma   90.00
#
_symmetry.space_group_name_H-M   'P 1'
#
loop_
_entity.id
_entity.type
_entity.pdbx_description
1 polymer ?
#
loop_
_entity_poly.entity_id
_entity_poly.type
_entity_poly.pdbx_seq_one_letter_code
_entity_poly.pdbx_strand_id
1 'polypeptide(L)'
;MSFNVMECAQCGHRVYPARLWCPACGHDGARAVALEEAELLAWTQVPGKAGESGSVFATVNALPRGPLLVVRLPEAPRQGAGQRLRLLAHTWQGVTLPWAQAPSDGEGVPGKH
;
A
#
# COMPACT_ATOMS: atom_id res chain seq x y z
N MET A 1 -11.56 0.55 -2.10
CA MET A 1 -11.53 -0.86 -1.65
C MET A 1 -10.21 -1.11 -0.94
N SER A 2 -10.19 -1.96 0.09
CA SER A 2 -8.95 -2.34 0.80
C SER A 2 -8.04 -3.18 -0.10
N PHE A 3 -6.73 -3.10 0.14
CA PHE A 3 -5.74 -3.85 -0.63
C PHE A 3 -5.45 -5.19 0.05
N ASN A 4 -5.50 -6.27 -0.72
CA ASN A 4 -5.28 -7.62 -0.20
C ASN A 4 -3.86 -8.10 -0.46
N VAL A 5 -3.27 -8.72 0.56
CA VAL A 5 -2.03 -9.50 0.47
C VAL A 5 -2.30 -10.96 0.80
N MET A 6 -1.34 -11.84 0.53
CA MET A 6 -1.46 -13.26 0.88
C MET A 6 -0.76 -13.52 2.20
N GLU A 7 -1.49 -14.06 3.18
CA GLU A 7 -0.96 -14.50 4.46
C GLU A 7 -0.80 -16.03 4.45
N CYS A 8 0.40 -16.52 4.77
CA CYS A 8 0.66 -17.94 4.93
C CYS A 8 -0.21 -18.54 6.05
N ALA A 9 -0.91 -19.63 5.75
CA ALA A 9 -1.79 -20.30 6.70
C ALA A 9 -1.05 -20.95 7.88
N GLN A 10 0.26 -21.21 7.73
CA GLN A 10 1.08 -21.87 8.75
C GLN A 10 1.80 -20.88 9.67
N CYS A 11 2.53 -19.91 9.11
CA CYS A 11 3.40 -19.02 9.90
C CYS A 11 2.93 -17.56 9.96
N GLY A 12 1.85 -17.22 9.25
CA GLY A 12 1.32 -15.85 9.21
C GLY A 12 2.19 -14.85 8.44
N HIS A 13 3.24 -15.29 7.75
CA HIS A 13 4.06 -14.40 6.92
C HIS A 13 3.22 -13.86 5.74
N ARG A 14 3.25 -12.54 5.54
CA ARG A 14 2.48 -11.84 4.50
C ARG A 14 3.34 -11.48 3.32
N VAL A 15 2.85 -11.79 2.11
CA VAL A 15 3.56 -11.55 0.86
C VAL A 15 2.69 -10.84 -0.17
N TYR A 16 3.35 -10.03 -0.98
CA TYR A 16 2.82 -9.50 -2.22
C TYR A 16 3.97 -9.40 -3.25
N PRO A 17 3.76 -9.79 -4.51
CA PRO A 17 2.58 -10.50 -5.04
C PRO A 17 2.39 -11.90 -4.44
N ALA A 18 1.27 -12.55 -4.77
CA ALA A 18 0.98 -13.93 -4.37
C ALA A 18 2.10 -14.90 -4.82
N ARG A 19 2.36 -15.94 -4.01
CA ARG A 19 3.39 -16.96 -4.24
C ARG A 19 2.79 -18.36 -4.10
N LEU A 20 3.40 -19.33 -4.79
CA LEU A 20 3.05 -20.75 -4.67
C LEU A 20 3.48 -21.34 -3.31
N TRP A 21 4.58 -20.84 -2.74
CA TRP A 21 5.10 -21.25 -1.44
C TRP A 21 5.46 -20.04 -0.58
N CYS A 22 5.29 -20.17 0.72
CA CYS A 22 5.68 -19.19 1.71
C CYS A 22 7.22 -19.06 1.74
N PRO A 23 7.80 -17.88 1.49
CA PRO A 23 9.25 -17.71 1.49
C PRO A 23 9.85 -17.83 2.89
N ALA A 24 9.05 -17.72 3.96
CA ALA A 24 9.53 -17.82 5.33
C ALA A 24 9.55 -19.26 5.87
N CYS A 25 8.62 -20.13 5.45
CA CYS A 25 8.50 -21.49 6.02
C CYS A 25 8.28 -22.62 5.00
N GLY A 26 8.18 -22.32 3.70
CA GLY A 26 8.00 -23.31 2.63
C GLY A 26 6.59 -23.87 2.48
N HIS A 27 5.65 -23.56 3.37
CA HIS A 27 4.25 -24.02 3.27
C HIS A 27 3.55 -23.45 2.02
N ASP A 28 2.63 -24.20 1.43
CA ASP A 28 1.93 -23.88 0.17
C ASP A 28 0.52 -23.30 0.37
N GLY A 29 -0.03 -23.34 1.58
CA GLY A 29 -1.32 -22.73 1.92
C GLY A 29 -1.22 -21.23 2.25
N ALA A 30 -2.09 -20.43 1.62
CA ALA A 30 -2.24 -19.00 1.94
C ALA A 30 -3.69 -18.51 1.80
N ARG A 31 -4.03 -17.44 2.53
CA ARG A 31 -5.33 -16.77 2.50
C ARG A 31 -5.17 -15.28 2.20
N ALA A 32 -6.15 -14.68 1.52
CA ALA A 32 -6.17 -13.24 1.31
C ALA A 32 -6.49 -12.50 2.63
N VAL A 33 -5.75 -11.45 2.93
CA VAL A 33 -5.99 -10.56 4.07
C VAL A 33 -5.92 -9.10 3.63
N ALA A 34 -6.87 -8.29 4.08
CA ALA A 34 -6.91 -6.87 3.81
C ALA A 34 -5.93 -6.11 4.70
N LEU A 35 -5.20 -5.17 4.11
CA LEU A 35 -4.40 -4.15 4.80
C LEU A 35 -4.88 -2.76 4.38
N GLU A 36 -5.03 -1.87 5.35
CA GLU A 36 -5.62 -0.54 5.14
C GLU A 36 -4.65 0.60 5.38
N GLU A 37 -3.53 0.32 6.03
CA GLU A 37 -2.54 1.32 6.42
C GLU A 37 -1.15 0.96 5.91
N ALA A 38 -0.33 1.97 5.68
CA ALA A 38 1.07 1.82 5.33
C ALA A 38 1.93 2.95 5.88
N GLU A 39 3.22 2.68 6.06
CA GLU A 39 4.24 3.68 6.39
C GLU A 39 5.00 4.08 5.15
N LEU A 40 5.13 5.37 4.89
CA LEU A 40 6.04 5.85 3.87
C LEU A 40 7.50 5.63 4.28
N LEU A 41 8.29 4.96 3.44
CA LEU A 41 9.73 4.79 3.66
C LEU A 41 10.55 5.68 2.73
N ALA A 42 10.19 5.71 1.45
CA ALA A 42 10.84 6.53 0.44
C ALA A 42 9.86 6.83 -0.71
N TRP A 43 10.10 7.89 -1.47
CA TRP A 43 9.29 8.20 -2.66
C TRP A 43 10.13 8.84 -3.76
N THR A 44 9.59 8.81 -4.97
CA THR A 44 10.15 9.45 -6.15
C THR A 44 9.06 9.94 -7.07
N GLN A 45 9.39 10.90 -7.92
CA GLN A 45 8.54 11.36 -9.01
C GLN A 45 9.15 10.95 -10.34
N VAL A 46 8.38 10.21 -11.13
CA VAL A 46 8.70 9.89 -12.52
C VAL A 46 8.11 11.00 -13.39
N PRO A 47 8.92 11.75 -14.14
CA PRO A 47 8.42 12.82 -15.01
C PRO A 47 7.51 12.24 -16.10
N GLY A 48 6.46 12.98 -16.44
CA GLY A 48 5.56 12.67 -17.54
C GLY A 48 6.19 12.97 -18.90
N LYS A 49 5.57 12.48 -19.97
CA LYS A 49 5.90 12.95 -21.32
C LYS A 49 5.43 14.39 -21.50
N ALA A 50 5.87 15.06 -22.57
CA ALA A 50 5.42 16.42 -22.88
C ALA A 50 3.89 16.50 -22.93
N GLY A 51 3.31 17.35 -22.08
CA GLY A 51 1.85 17.52 -21.94
C GLY A 51 1.18 16.58 -20.94
N GLU A 52 1.91 15.67 -20.29
CA GLU A 52 1.38 14.76 -19.27
C GLU A 52 1.92 15.10 -17.87
N SER A 53 1.08 14.94 -16.85
CA SER A 53 1.54 15.02 -15.46
C SER A 53 2.45 13.84 -15.12
N GLY A 54 3.50 14.10 -14.34
CA GLY A 54 4.34 13.02 -13.80
C GLY A 54 3.58 12.10 -12.85
N SER A 55 4.18 10.96 -12.51
CA SER A 55 3.63 9.99 -11.56
C SER A 55 4.49 9.91 -10.31
N VAL A 56 3.84 9.80 -9.15
CA VAL A 56 4.53 9.65 -7.87
C VAL A 56 4.44 8.19 -7.42
N PHE A 57 5.60 7.63 -7.07
CA PHE A 57 5.71 6.28 -6.54
C PHE A 57 6.40 6.31 -5.19
N ALA A 58 5.99 5.40 -4.30
CA ALA A 58 6.57 5.28 -2.98
C ALA A 58 6.84 3.83 -2.61
N THR A 59 7.91 3.61 -1.86
CA THR A 59 8.12 2.40 -1.10
C THR A 59 7.45 2.57 0.26
N VAL A 60 6.58 1.63 0.62
CA VAL A 60 5.85 1.67 1.88
C VAL A 60 5.95 0.35 2.63
N ASN A 61 5.93 0.40 3.96
CA ASN A 61 5.71 -0.76 4.80
C ASN A 61 4.22 -0.92 5.08
N ALA A 62 3.57 -1.98 4.60
CA ALA A 62 2.16 -2.20 4.88
C ALA A 62 1.95 -2.63 6.34
N LEU A 63 1.00 -2.02 7.04
CA LEU A 63 0.75 -2.26 8.46
C LEU A 63 -0.44 -3.22 8.68
N PRO A 64 -0.50 -3.91 9.84
CA PRO A 64 0.48 -3.89 10.94
C PRO A 64 1.69 -4.82 10.74
N ARG A 65 1.58 -5.83 9.87
CA ARG A 65 2.62 -6.86 9.63
C ARG A 65 2.67 -7.25 8.14
N GLY A 66 2.60 -6.27 7.26
CA GLY A 66 2.55 -6.48 5.82
C GLY A 66 3.93 -6.49 5.15
N PRO A 67 3.96 -6.81 3.84
CA PRO A 67 5.17 -6.72 3.04
C PRO A 67 5.56 -5.26 2.75
N LEU A 68 6.79 -5.06 2.28
CA LEU A 68 7.16 -3.84 1.57
C LEU A 68 6.44 -3.80 0.22
N LEU A 69 5.87 -2.65 -0.11
CA LEU A 69 5.14 -2.42 -1.36
C LEU A 69 5.70 -1.21 -2.09
N VAL A 70 5.70 -1.27 -3.42
CA VAL A 70 5.77 -0.07 -4.26
C VAL A 70 4.34 0.34 -4.59
N VAL A 71 3.92 1.53 -4.15
CA VAL A 71 2.58 2.09 -4.36
C VAL A 71 2.63 3.29 -5.28
N ARG A 72 1.52 3.56 -5.97
CA ARG A 72 1.28 4.88 -6.59
C ARG A 72 0.65 5.82 -5.58
N LEU A 73 1.09 7.08 -5.59
CA LEU A 73 0.48 8.18 -4.83
C LEU A 73 -0.20 9.16 -5.80
N PRO A 74 -1.31 9.80 -5.41
CA PRO A 74 -1.94 10.84 -6.21
C PRO A 74 -1.08 12.13 -6.28
N GLU A 75 -0.32 12.40 -5.22
CA GLU A 75 0.52 13.59 -5.07
C GLU A 75 1.79 13.28 -4.26
N ALA A 76 2.75 14.21 -4.27
CA ALA A 76 3.96 14.09 -3.48
C ALA A 76 3.64 14.12 -1.96
N PRO A 77 4.26 13.25 -1.15
CA PRO A 77 4.09 13.27 0.30
C PRO A 77 4.49 14.59 0.95
N ARG A 78 3.75 15.01 1.99
CA ARG A 78 4.01 16.25 2.72
C ARG A 78 5.10 16.12 3.78
N GLN A 79 5.18 14.97 4.46
CA GLN A 79 6.01 14.77 5.65
C GLN A 79 7.22 13.84 5.43
N GLY A 80 7.33 13.20 4.26
CA GLY A 80 8.44 12.29 3.95
C GLY A 80 8.35 10.96 4.72
N ALA A 81 9.49 10.32 4.98
CA ALA A 81 9.55 9.01 5.64
C ALA A 81 8.87 9.03 7.03
N GLY A 82 8.19 7.93 7.39
CA GLY A 82 7.39 7.81 8.61
C GLY A 82 5.94 8.29 8.47
N GLN A 83 5.60 9.01 7.40
CA GLN A 83 4.23 9.45 7.15
C GLN A 83 3.27 8.25 7.07
N ARG A 84 2.18 8.31 7.84
CA ARG A 84 1.10 7.32 7.76
C ARG A 84 0.29 7.54 6.50
N LEU A 85 -0.04 6.46 5.79
CA LEU A 85 -0.82 6.48 4.56
C LEU A 85 -1.95 5.47 4.65
N ARG A 86 -3.05 5.75 3.95
CA ARG A 86 -4.12 4.78 3.70
C ARG A 86 -3.78 3.96 2.46
N LEU A 87 -3.76 2.64 2.60
CA LEU A 87 -3.53 1.69 1.51
C LEU A 87 -4.83 1.32 0.82
N LEU A 88 -4.81 1.30 -0.51
CA LEU A 88 -5.98 1.15 -1.36
C LEU A 88 -5.68 0.21 -2.52
N ALA A 89 -6.69 -0.54 -2.94
CA ALA A 89 -6.69 -1.26 -4.19
C ALA A 89 -7.20 -0.36 -5.32
N HIS A 90 -6.46 -0.29 -6.42
CA HIS A 90 -6.91 0.31 -7.67
C HIS A 90 -6.85 -0.73 -8.79
N THR A 91 -7.98 -0.98 -9.46
CA THR A 91 -8.03 -1.94 -10.57
C THR A 91 -7.79 -1.21 -11.88
N TRP A 92 -6.76 -1.63 -12.62
CA TRP A 92 -6.45 -1.13 -13.95
C TRP A 92 -6.36 -2.31 -14.92
N GLN A 93 -7.16 -2.30 -15.99
CA GLN A 93 -7.19 -3.37 -17.00
C GLN A 93 -7.29 -4.79 -16.40
N GLY A 94 -8.12 -4.96 -15.37
CA GLY A 94 -8.32 -6.24 -14.69
C GLY A 94 -7.24 -6.62 -13.67
N VAL A 95 -6.21 -5.78 -13.46
CA VAL A 95 -5.16 -6.00 -12.46
C VAL A 95 -5.35 -5.07 -11.26
N THR A 96 -5.40 -5.64 -10.06
CA THR A 96 -5.44 -4.88 -8.82
C THR A 96 -4.03 -4.47 -8.39
N LEU A 97 -3.77 -3.17 -8.39
CA LEU A 97 -2.48 -2.59 -8.04
C LEU A 97 -2.56 -1.78 -6.73
N PRO A 98 -1.46 -1.77 -5.94
CA PRO A 98 -1.40 -1.04 -4.69
C PRO A 98 -1.28 0.47 -4.93
N TRP A 99 -2.20 1.22 -4.34
CA TRP A 99 -2.17 2.67 -4.26
C TRP A 99 -2.14 3.09 -2.81
N ALA A 100 -1.66 4.29 -2.54
CA ALA A 100 -1.79 4.89 -1.24
C ALA A 100 -2.10 6.39 -1.34
N GLN A 101 -2.69 6.93 -0.29
CA GLN A 101 -2.97 8.35 -0.17
C GLN A 101 -2.73 8.81 1.25
N ALA A 102 -2.54 10.11 1.45
CA ALA A 102 -2.56 10.68 2.79
C ALA A 102 -3.87 10.28 3.49
N PRO A 103 -3.85 10.06 4.82
CA PRO A 103 -5.08 9.95 5.58
C PRO A 103 -5.89 11.21 5.27
N SER A 104 -7.19 11.05 5.02
CA SER A 104 -8.06 12.22 4.97
C SER A 104 -7.86 12.96 6.28
N ASP A 105 -7.54 14.26 6.25
CA ASP A 105 -7.73 15.11 7.42
C ASP A 105 -9.17 14.85 7.84
N GLY A 106 -9.36 14.24 9.01
CA GLY A 106 -10.67 13.72 9.40
C GLY A 106 -11.73 14.80 9.21
N GLU A 107 -12.92 14.39 8.75
CA GLU A 107 -14.14 15.14 9.05
C GLU A 107 -14.02 15.63 10.49
N GLY A 108 -13.93 16.95 10.65
CA GLY A 108 -13.74 17.57 11.94
C GLY A 108 -14.80 17.03 12.88
N VAL A 109 -14.38 16.44 13.98
CA VAL A 109 -15.26 16.21 15.12
C VAL A 109 -15.88 17.57 15.41
N PRO A 110 -17.22 17.78 15.27
CA PRO A 110 -17.80 19.06 15.58
C PRO A 110 -17.55 19.28 17.07
N GLY A 111 -16.76 20.30 17.37
CA GLY A 111 -16.50 20.74 18.73
C GLY A 111 -17.85 20.96 19.41
N LYS A 112 -18.05 20.30 20.54
CA LYS A 112 -19.15 20.62 21.44
C LYS A 112 -18.89 22.03 21.97
N HIS A 113 -19.67 23.00 21.48
CA HIS A 113 -19.88 24.27 22.15
C HIS A 113 -20.74 24.07 23.40
#